data_AF-A0A6N2WZA9-F1
#
_entry.id   AF-A0A6N2WZA9-F1
#
_cell.length_a   1.000
_cell.length_b   1.000
_cell.length_c   1.000
_cell.angle_alpha   90.00
_cell.angle_beta   90.00
_cell.angle_gamma   90.00
#
_symmetry.space_group_name_H-M   'P 1'
#
loop_
_entity.id
_entity.type
_entity.pdbx_description
1 polymer ?
#
loop_
_entity_poly.entity_id
_entity_poly.type
_entity_poly.pdbx_seq_one_letter_code
_entity_poly.pdbx_strand_id
1 'polypeptide(L)'
;MNNQYAVLISSEIPELGELDLLRSIYRELNGYMEDYNNQINLDDLGDWKLLIQINLRNTNGGIGIFKRAKRFPSNKEFEISISIPVPNLEEARYGISDMTGIYIPLNIKNFYILSP
;
A
#
# COMPACT_ATOMS: atom_id res chain seq x y z
N MET A 1 -11.79 -10.51 -16.45
CA MET A 1 -12.72 -10.06 -15.40
C MET A 1 -12.52 -8.56 -15.22
N ASN A 2 -13.61 -7.79 -15.16
CA ASN A 2 -13.54 -6.35 -14.91
C ASN A 2 -13.55 -6.17 -13.39
N ASN A 3 -12.39 -6.29 -12.76
CA ASN A 3 -12.32 -6.19 -11.30
C ASN A 3 -12.61 -4.73 -10.91
N GLN A 4 -13.69 -4.51 -10.14
CA GLN A 4 -14.04 -3.22 -9.55
C GLN A 4 -13.04 -2.76 -8.47
N TYR A 5 -12.04 -3.60 -8.17
CA TYR A 5 -10.90 -3.24 -7.35
C TYR A 5 -9.58 -3.60 -8.03
N ALA A 6 -8.49 -2.98 -7.58
CA ALA A 6 -7.13 -3.33 -7.93
C ALA A 6 -6.23 -3.21 -6.69
N VAL A 7 -5.24 -4.09 -6.58
CA VAL A 7 -4.18 -3.98 -5.58
C VAL A 7 -2.91 -3.56 -6.28
N LEU A 8 -2.20 -2.58 -5.73
CA LEU A 8 -0.86 -2.19 -6.16
C LEU A 8 0.07 -2.24 -4.96
N ILE A 9 1.29 -2.71 -5.19
CA ILE A 9 2.39 -2.60 -4.25
C ILE A 9 3.53 -1.83 -4.92
N SER A 10 4.14 -0.90 -4.18
CA SER A 10 5.33 -0.18 -4.63
C SER A 10 6.31 0.03 -3.48
N SER A 11 7.55 0.36 -3.82
CA SER A 11 8.59 0.71 -2.86
C SER A 11 9.10 2.11 -3.16
N GLU A 12 9.13 2.97 -2.14
CA GLU A 12 9.85 4.25 -2.15
C GLU A 12 11.28 4.11 -1.59
N ILE A 13 11.70 2.87 -1.29
CA ILE A 13 13.05 2.52 -0.86
C ILE A 13 13.83 2.01 -2.08
N PRO A 14 15.02 2.57 -2.37
CA PRO A 14 15.88 2.12 -3.45
C PRO A 14 16.15 0.62 -3.39
N GLU A 15 16.29 -0.02 -4.56
CA GLU A 15 16.68 -1.44 -4.74
C GLU A 15 15.66 -2.47 -4.25
N LEU A 16 14.82 -2.16 -3.26
CA LEU A 16 13.73 -3.03 -2.80
C LEU A 16 12.66 -3.24 -3.89
N GLY A 17 12.50 -2.24 -4.76
CA GLY A 17 11.60 -2.28 -5.93
C GLY A 17 11.93 -3.36 -6.96
N GLU A 18 13.18 -3.81 -7.03
CA GLU A 18 13.67 -4.72 -8.06
C GLU A 18 13.61 -6.19 -7.63
N LEU A 19 13.21 -6.46 -6.39
CA LEU A 19 13.15 -7.80 -5.85
C LEU A 19 11.90 -8.56 -6.32
N ASP A 20 12.08 -9.83 -6.69
CA ASP A 20 10.98 -10.78 -6.93
C ASP A 20 10.02 -10.90 -5.73
N LEU A 21 10.48 -10.49 -4.55
CA LEU A 21 9.68 -10.38 -3.33
C LEU A 21 8.41 -9.55 -3.54
N LEU A 22 8.48 -8.38 -4.17
CA LEU A 22 7.29 -7.54 -4.37
C LEU A 22 6.26 -8.22 -5.26
N ARG A 23 6.73 -9.00 -6.25
CA ARG A 23 5.86 -9.77 -7.13
C ARG A 23 5.19 -10.94 -6.40
N SER A 24 5.90 -11.59 -5.50
CA SER A 24 5.35 -12.63 -4.61
C SER A 24 4.28 -12.03 -3.68
N ILE A 25 4.58 -10.93 -2.99
CA ILE A 25 3.62 -10.24 -2.11
C ILE A 25 2.39 -9.79 -2.90
N TYR A 26 2.59 -9.21 -4.10
CA TYR A 26 1.48 -8.84 -4.99
C TYR A 26 0.56 -10.03 -5.29
N ARG A 27 1.11 -11.23 -5.56
CA ARG A 27 0.30 -12.42 -5.84
C ARG A 27 -0.50 -12.86 -4.62
N GLU A 28 0.12 -12.90 -3.44
CA GLU A 28 -0.57 -13.26 -2.20
C GLU A 28 -1.69 -12.28 -1.86
N LEU A 29 -1.44 -10.98 -2.02
CA LEU A 29 -2.45 -9.95 -1.78
C LEU A 29 -3.63 -10.07 -2.74
N ASN A 30 -3.39 -10.38 -4.02
CA ASN A 30 -4.48 -10.61 -4.96
C ASN A 30 -5.29 -11.86 -4.57
N GLY A 31 -4.64 -12.95 -4.15
CA GLY A 31 -5.33 -14.13 -3.63
C GLY A 31 -6.19 -13.80 -2.40
N TYR A 32 -5.64 -13.03 -1.45
CA TYR A 32 -6.39 -12.56 -0.29
C TYR A 32 -7.60 -11.71 -0.70
N MET A 33 -7.46 -10.83 -1.69
CA MET A 33 -8.60 -10.03 -2.16
C MET A 33 -9.67 -10.86 -2.87
N GLU A 34 -9.31 -11.97 -3.50
CA GLU A 34 -10.30 -12.91 -4.06
C GLU A 34 -11.14 -13.54 -2.95
N ASP A 35 -10.54 -13.91 -1.81
CA ASP A 35 -11.25 -14.48 -0.66
C ASP A 35 -12.13 -13.44 0.07
N TYR A 36 -11.70 -12.18 0.09
CA TYR A 36 -12.35 -11.11 0.87
C TYR A 36 -13.22 -10.16 0.04
N ASN A 37 -13.30 -10.34 -1.28
CA ASN A 37 -14.10 -9.46 -2.15
C ASN A 37 -15.58 -9.37 -1.70
N ASN A 38 -16.14 -10.45 -1.19
CA ASN A 38 -17.53 -10.54 -0.72
C ASN A 38 -17.77 -9.77 0.60
N GLN A 39 -16.71 -9.34 1.29
CA GLN A 39 -16.80 -8.53 2.51
C GLN A 39 -16.78 -7.02 2.20
N ILE A 40 -16.53 -6.65 0.95
CA ILE A 40 -16.48 -5.26 0.50
C ILE A 40 -17.73 -5.01 -0.35
N ASN A 41 -18.51 -3.98 0.01
CA ASN A 41 -19.62 -3.55 -0.82
C ASN A 41 -19.09 -2.83 -2.08
N LEU A 42 -18.76 -3.60 -3.12
CA LEU A 42 -18.28 -3.08 -4.39
C LEU A 42 -19.40 -2.48 -5.25
N ASP A 43 -20.66 -2.85 -5.00
CA ASP A 43 -21.81 -2.36 -5.76
C ASP A 43 -22.02 -0.85 -5.59
N ASP A 44 -21.76 -0.32 -4.38
CA ASP A 44 -21.83 1.11 -4.06
C ASP A 44 -20.80 1.96 -4.82
N LEU A 45 -19.79 1.33 -5.44
CA LEU A 45 -18.78 2.05 -6.22
C LEU A 45 -19.33 2.53 -7.57
N GLY A 46 -20.40 1.92 -8.10
CA GLY A 46 -20.94 2.27 -9.41
C GLY A 46 -19.88 2.16 -10.52
N ASP A 47 -19.55 3.31 -11.14
CA ASP A 47 -18.53 3.43 -12.17
C ASP A 47 -17.11 3.71 -11.62
N TRP A 48 -16.96 3.77 -10.30
CA TRP A 48 -15.67 3.90 -9.63
C TRP A 48 -14.99 2.55 -9.44
N LYS A 49 -13.66 2.61 -9.30
CA LYS A 49 -12.85 1.47 -8.87
C LYS A 49 -12.21 1.72 -7.51
N LEU A 50 -12.10 0.68 -6.70
CA LEU A 50 -11.34 0.71 -5.44
C LEU A 50 -9.88 0.32 -5.70
N LEU A 51 -8.97 1.26 -5.53
CA LEU A 51 -7.54 1.03 -5.56
C LEU A 51 -7.01 0.84 -4.14
N ILE A 52 -6.39 -0.31 -3.87
CA ILE A 52 -5.66 -0.58 -2.63
C ILE A 52 -4.18 -0.42 -2.97
N GLN A 53 -3.56 0.67 -2.52
CA GLN A 53 -2.17 0.99 -2.80
C GLN A 53 -1.30 0.81 -1.56
N ILE A 54 -0.43 -0.21 -1.57
CA ILE A 54 0.52 -0.48 -0.51
C ILE A 54 1.88 0.10 -0.91
N ASN A 55 2.43 0.97 -0.08
CA ASN A 55 3.73 1.60 -0.29
C ASN A 55 4.68 1.19 0.84
N LEU A 56 5.75 0.49 0.48
CA LEU A 56 6.88 0.24 1.36
C LEU A 56 7.75 1.49 1.40
N ARG A 57 7.90 2.07 2.58
CA ARG A 57 8.63 3.32 2.76
C ARG A 57 9.14 3.43 4.18
N ASN A 58 10.22 4.17 4.37
CA ASN A 58 10.68 4.51 5.71
C ASN A 58 9.55 5.31 6.40
N THR A 59 9.03 4.86 7.55
CA THR A 59 8.08 5.64 8.35
C THR A 59 8.62 5.96 9.73
N ASN A 60 7.98 6.84 10.48
CA ASN A 60 8.29 7.10 11.89
C ASN A 60 7.88 5.95 12.84
N GLY A 61 8.08 4.70 12.41
CA GLY A 61 7.85 3.49 13.20
C GLY A 61 6.40 3.00 13.26
N GLY A 62 5.50 3.56 12.43
CA GLY A 62 4.07 3.17 12.41
C GLY A 62 3.58 2.80 11.02
N ILE A 63 2.50 2.01 10.95
CA ILE A 63 1.78 1.73 9.72
C ILE A 63 0.74 2.83 9.52
N GLY A 64 0.78 3.53 8.38
CA GLY A 64 -0.13 4.63 8.07
C GLY A 64 -1.20 4.23 7.06
N ILE A 65 -2.47 4.40 7.40
CA ILE A 65 -3.60 4.16 6.49
C ILE A 65 -4.28 5.50 6.19
N PHE A 66 -4.49 5.82 4.92
CA PHE A 66 -5.29 6.98 4.55
C PHE A 66 -6.15 6.72 3.32
N LYS A 67 -7.28 7.44 3.25
CA LYS A 67 -8.22 7.38 2.13
C LYS A 67 -8.13 8.66 1.32
N ARG A 68 -8.05 8.55 0.00
CA ARG A 68 -8.21 9.68 -0.92
C ARG A 68 -9.10 9.31 -2.10
N ALA A 69 -9.89 10.26 -2.57
CA ALA A 69 -10.50 10.14 -3.89
C ALA A 69 -9.48 10.64 -4.93
N LYS A 70 -9.11 9.82 -5.90
CA LYS A 70 -8.17 10.18 -6.95
C LYS A 70 -8.84 10.01 -8.32
N ARG A 71 -8.84 11.08 -9.10
CA ARG A 71 -9.10 10.97 -10.54
C ARG A 71 -7.74 10.82 -11.22
N PHE A 72 -7.26 9.60 -11.42
CA PHE A 72 -6.26 9.40 -12.47
C PHE A 72 -6.93 9.76 -13.82
N PRO A 73 -6.16 10.18 -14.85
CA PRO A 73 -6.73 10.80 -16.05
C PRO A 73 -7.78 9.96 -16.80
N SER A 74 -7.88 8.65 -16.55
CA SER A 74 -8.85 7.75 -17.20
C SER A 74 -9.82 7.03 -16.26
N ASN A 75 -9.56 6.99 -14.95
CA ASN A 75 -10.30 6.13 -14.02
C ASN A 75 -10.76 6.94 -12.80
N LYS A 76 -12.07 6.91 -12.52
CA LYS A 76 -12.64 7.40 -11.27
C LYS A 76 -12.25 6.40 -10.17
N GLU A 77 -11.28 6.72 -9.33
CA GLU A 77 -10.72 5.79 -8.35
C GLU A 77 -10.85 6.31 -6.90
N PHE A 78 -11.30 5.43 -6.01
CA PHE A 78 -11.10 5.61 -4.57
C PHE A 78 -9.84 4.87 -4.18
N GLU A 79 -8.87 5.56 -3.58
CA GLU A 79 -7.63 4.97 -3.14
C GLU A 79 -7.62 4.85 -1.62
N ILE A 80 -7.33 3.64 -1.14
CA ILE A 80 -6.87 3.39 0.22
C ILE A 80 -5.38 3.15 0.09
N SER A 81 -4.57 4.03 0.68
CA SER A 81 -3.13 3.87 0.69
C SER A 81 -2.64 3.45 2.07
N ILE A 82 -1.79 2.42 2.08
CA ILE A 82 -1.19 1.83 3.27
C ILE A 82 0.32 2.02 3.16
N SER A 83 0.89 2.73 4.13
CA SER A 83 2.32 2.95 4.27
C SER A 83 2.87 2.02 5.34
N ILE A 84 3.83 1.18 4.98
CA ILE A 84 4.40 0.18 5.89
C ILE A 84 5.87 0.50 6.15
N PRO A 85 6.31 0.60 7.41
CA PRO A 85 7.72 0.75 7.75
C PRO A 85 8.50 -0.49 7.31
N VAL A 86 9.69 -0.27 6.76
CA VAL A 86 10.65 -1.36 6.51
C VAL A 86 11.77 -1.24 7.53
N PRO A 87 12.09 -2.32 8.27
CA PRO A 87 13.10 -2.25 9.31
C PRO A 87 14.49 -2.01 8.73
N ASN A 88 15.32 -1.31 9.49
CA ASN A 88 16.74 -1.17 9.19
C ASN A 88 17.59 -2.28 9.86
N LEU A 89 18.89 -2.30 9.55
CA LEU A 89 19.82 -3.31 10.08
C LEU A 89 19.98 -3.31 11.61
N GLU A 90 19.66 -2.20 12.30
CA GLU A 90 19.66 -2.13 13.77
C GLU A 90 18.39 -2.77 14.35
N GLU A 91 17.25 -2.63 13.66
CA GLU A 91 15.95 -3.12 14.10
C GLU A 91 15.76 -4.62 13.79
N ALA A 92 16.26 -5.10 12.66
CA ALA A 92 16.17 -6.50 12.26
C ALA A 92 17.36 -6.95 11.42
N ARG A 93 17.74 -8.24 11.56
CA ARG A 93 18.82 -8.86 10.75
C ARG A 93 18.56 -8.84 9.25
N TYR A 94 17.29 -8.78 8.84
CA TYR A 94 16.87 -8.70 7.45
C TYR A 94 16.58 -7.25 7.01
N GLY A 95 16.89 -6.27 7.84
CA GLY A 95 16.63 -4.87 7.55
C GLY A 95 17.51 -4.31 6.44
N ILE A 96 17.12 -3.15 5.92
CA ILE A 96 17.81 -2.50 4.80
C ILE A 96 18.90 -1.56 5.35
N SER A 97 20.09 -1.57 4.73
CA SER A 97 21.22 -0.74 5.15
C SER A 97 21.05 0.74 4.82
N ASP A 98 20.33 1.05 3.74
CA ASP A 98 20.08 2.41 3.29
C ASP A 98 18.57 2.70 3.24
N MET A 99 18.13 3.67 4.05
CA MET A 99 16.74 4.12 4.10
C MET A 99 16.54 5.46 3.39
N THR A 100 17.43 5.84 2.47
CA THR A 100 17.30 7.07 1.67
C THR A 100 16.07 7.00 0.74
N GLY A 101 14.93 7.45 1.25
CA GLY A 101 13.67 7.57 0.52
C GLY A 101 13.10 8.99 0.61
N ILE A 102 12.28 9.37 -0.38
CA ILE A 102 11.58 10.65 -0.40
C ILE A 102 10.42 10.60 0.61
N TYR A 103 10.67 10.88 1.89
CA TYR A 103 9.68 10.64 2.95
C TYR A 103 8.98 11.89 3.49
N ILE A 104 7.65 11.79 3.62
CA ILE A 104 6.81 12.66 4.44
C ILE A 104 6.40 11.88 5.70
N PRO A 105 6.75 12.34 6.92
CA PRO A 105 6.30 11.77 8.19
C PRO A 105 4.80 11.46 8.24
N LEU A 106 4.44 10.29 8.79
CA LEU A 106 3.05 10.00 9.10
C LEU A 106 2.58 11.05 10.10
N ASN A 107 1.43 11.64 9.81
CA ASN A 107 0.80 12.62 10.69
C ASN A 107 -0.67 12.25 10.90
N ILE A 108 -1.16 12.42 12.11
CA ILE A 108 -2.52 12.04 12.50
C ILE A 108 -3.62 12.83 11.78
N LYS A 109 -3.27 13.95 11.14
CA LYS A 109 -4.24 14.76 10.38
C LYS A 109 -4.65 14.05 9.08
N ASN A 110 -3.71 13.34 8.45
CA ASN A 110 -3.94 12.68 7.17
C ASN A 110 -4.02 11.17 7.30
N PHE A 111 -3.42 10.58 8.33
CA PHE A 111 -3.26 9.14 8.48
C PHE A 111 -3.92 8.63 9.76
N TYR A 112 -4.57 7.49 9.64
CA TYR A 112 -4.79 6.59 10.77
C TYR A 112 -3.52 5.77 10.99
N ILE A 113 -2.93 5.85 12.18
CA ILE A 113 -1.65 5.21 12.50
C ILE A 113 -1.90 3.96 13.34
N LEU A 114 -1.40 2.83 12.87
CA LEU A 114 -1.36 1.56 13.57
C LEU A 114 0.05 1.33 14.12
N SER A 115 0.13 0.85 15.36
CA SER A 115 1.38 0.31 15.90
C SER A 115 1.71 -1.01 15.20
N PRO A 116 2.99 -1.27 14.85
CA PRO A 116 3.44 -2.54 14.29
C PRO A 116 3.16 -3.75 15.19
#